data_AF-A0A9Y1BPP8-F1
#
_entry.id   AF-A0A9Y1BPP8-F1
#
_cell.length_a   1.000
_cell.length_b   1.000
_cell.length_c   1.000
_cell.angle_alpha   90.00
_cell.angle_beta   90.00
_cell.angle_gamma   90.00
#
_symmetry.space_group_name_H-M   'P 1'
#
loop_
_entity.id
_entity.type
_entity.pdbx_description
1 polymer ?
#
loop_
_entity_poly.entity_id
_entity_poly.type
_entity_poly.pdbx_seq_one_letter_code
_entity_poly.pdbx_strand_id
1 'polypeptide(L)'
;MQTSLIIILCLVGVVLISIMFILLRKKKEQSPIIARAQEILIKINQKIYAVNHNIDKLDNEISKLIVAKERGELKLFPSVESIEDIPEIVEKKKEKVEQYISDLRDLKQFKENIESQLKARKETELLELEQLLDKISEKLKQMF
;
A
#
# COMPACT_ATOMS: atom_id res chain seq x y z
N MET A 1 -42.57 30.39 -39.91
CA MET A 1 -41.96 29.04 -40.04
C MET A 1 -40.54 28.95 -39.51
N GLN A 2 -39.72 30.01 -39.51
CA GLN A 2 -38.33 29.96 -39.00
C GLN A 2 -38.21 29.76 -37.48
N THR A 3 -39.12 30.32 -36.67
CA THR A 3 -39.06 30.24 -35.20
C THR A 3 -39.29 28.81 -34.68
N SER A 4 -40.17 28.05 -35.31
CA SER A 4 -40.46 26.66 -34.96
C SER A 4 -39.25 25.73 -35.20
N LEU A 5 -38.43 26.03 -36.21
CA LEU A 5 -37.26 25.24 -36.57
C LEU A 5 -36.11 25.43 -35.56
N ILE A 6 -35.96 26.63 -35.02
CA ILE A 6 -34.96 26.96 -33.98
C ILE A 6 -35.29 26.23 -32.67
N ILE A 7 -36.56 26.20 -32.29
CA ILE A 7 -37.01 25.52 -31.05
C ILE A 7 -36.72 24.01 -31.12
N ILE A 8 -36.93 23.38 -32.28
CA ILE A 8 -36.65 21.96 -32.50
C ILE A 8 -35.13 21.68 -32.43
N LEU A 9 -34.31 22.55 -33.03
CA LEU A 9 -32.83 22.45 -32.95
C LEU A 9 -32.32 22.57 -31.50
N CYS A 10 -32.91 23.48 -30.70
CA CYS A 10 -32.56 23.61 -29.29
C CYS A 10 -32.91 22.35 -28.48
N LEU A 11 -34.08 21.74 -28.71
CA LEU A 11 -34.50 20.52 -28.02
C LEU A 11 -33.57 19.33 -28.31
N VAL A 12 -33.14 19.17 -29.57
CA VAL A 12 -32.20 18.10 -29.96
C VAL A 12 -30.83 18.30 -29.29
N GLY A 13 -30.35 19.54 -29.22
CA GLY A 13 -29.09 19.87 -28.54
C GLY A 13 -29.12 19.53 -27.04
N VAL A 14 -30.21 19.85 -26.35
CA VAL A 14 -30.38 19.53 -24.92
C VAL A 14 -30.38 18.02 -24.69
N VAL A 15 -31.09 17.24 -25.52
CA VAL A 15 -31.12 15.78 -25.41
C VAL A 15 -29.73 15.17 -25.62
N LEU A 16 -28.98 15.64 -26.61
CA LEU A 16 -27.62 15.15 -26.87
C LEU A 16 -26.66 15.45 -25.72
N ILE A 17 -26.69 16.67 -25.16
CA ILE A 17 -25.86 17.05 -24.00
C ILE A 17 -26.22 16.19 -22.78
N SER A 18 -27.51 15.94 -22.56
CA SER A 18 -28.02 15.11 -21.47
C SER A 18 -27.55 13.66 -21.59
N ILE A 19 -27.64 13.06 -22.79
CA ILE A 19 -27.15 11.71 -23.07
C ILE A 19 -25.64 11.63 -22.90
N MET A 20 -24.89 12.64 -23.36
CA MET A 20 -23.45 12.73 -23.15
C MET A 20 -23.09 12.74 -21.66
N PHE A 21 -23.85 13.50 -20.85
CA PHE A 21 -23.67 13.56 -19.40
C PHE A 21 -23.96 12.22 -18.71
N ILE A 22 -25.01 11.52 -19.13
CA ILE A 22 -25.38 10.20 -18.61
C ILE A 22 -24.32 9.15 -18.99
N LEU A 23 -23.84 9.15 -20.24
CA LEU A 23 -22.76 8.27 -20.70
C LEU A 23 -21.43 8.54 -19.97
N LEU A 24 -21.12 9.82 -19.70
CA LEU A 24 -19.96 10.22 -18.89
C LEU A 24 -20.08 9.79 -17.43
N ARG A 25 -21.28 9.84 -16.85
CA ARG A 25 -21.55 9.38 -15.47
C ARG A 25 -21.45 7.86 -15.34
N LYS A 26 -22.01 7.09 -16.29
CA LYS A 26 -21.88 5.62 -16.31
C LYS A 26 -20.42 5.17 -16.45
N LYS A 27 -19.59 5.89 -17.22
CA LYS A 27 -18.15 5.63 -17.31
C LYS A 27 -17.38 5.81 -15.99
N LYS A 28 -17.97 6.49 -14.99
CA LYS A 28 -17.34 6.82 -13.72
C LYS A 28 -17.68 5.86 -12.57
N GLU A 29 -18.57 4.89 -12.77
CA GLU A 29 -18.70 3.78 -11.83
C GLU A 29 -17.40 2.96 -11.91
N GLN A 30 -16.45 3.26 -11.02
CA GLN A 30 -15.31 2.39 -10.79
C GLN A 30 -15.84 1.00 -10.47
N SER A 31 -15.39 -0.01 -11.22
CA SER A 31 -15.69 -1.41 -10.91
C SER A 31 -15.39 -1.66 -9.42
N PRO A 32 -16.26 -2.36 -8.67
CA PRO A 32 -16.05 -2.63 -7.24
C PRO A 32 -14.70 -3.32 -6.97
N ILE A 33 -14.20 -4.11 -7.92
CA ILE A 33 -12.88 -4.74 -7.87
C ILE A 33 -11.75 -3.70 -7.89
N ILE A 34 -11.88 -2.64 -8.70
CA ILE A 34 -10.91 -1.54 -8.77
C ILE A 34 -10.89 -0.75 -7.46
N ALA A 35 -12.06 -0.46 -6.89
CA ALA A 35 -12.16 0.22 -5.60
C ALA A 35 -11.49 -0.61 -4.49
N ARG A 36 -11.72 -1.92 -4.46
CA ARG A 36 -11.07 -2.86 -3.53
C ARG A 36 -9.56 -2.93 -3.74
N ALA A 37 -9.09 -2.92 -4.99
CA ALA A 37 -7.67 -2.89 -5.31
C ALA A 37 -6.99 -1.63 -4.74
N GLN A 38 -7.64 -0.47 -4.88
CA GLN A 38 -7.15 0.79 -4.32
C GLN A 38 -7.10 0.75 -2.79
N GLU A 39 -8.11 0.17 -2.13
CA GLU A 39 -8.11 -0.01 -0.68
C GLU A 39 -6.95 -0.91 -0.22
N ILE A 40 -6.70 -2.02 -0.91
CA ILE A 40 -5.58 -2.92 -0.60
C ILE A 40 -4.23 -2.22 -0.84
N LEU A 41 -4.09 -1.43 -1.92
CA LEU A 41 -2.89 -0.61 -2.15
C LEU A 41 -2.64 0.39 -1.03
N ILE A 42 -3.68 1.03 -0.50
CA ILE A 42 -3.57 1.93 0.66
C ILE A 42 -3.05 1.14 1.88
N LYS A 43 -3.61 -0.04 2.17
CA LYS A 43 -3.15 -0.90 3.28
C LYS A 43 -1.70 -1.35 3.11
N ILE A 44 -1.29 -1.71 1.90
CA ILE A 44 0.11 -2.06 1.60
C ILE A 44 1.03 -0.87 1.87
N ASN A 45 0.70 0.32 1.39
CA ASN A 45 1.52 1.51 1.63
C ASN A 45 1.62 1.86 3.12
N GLN A 46 0.52 1.73 3.87
CA GLN A 46 0.53 1.91 5.33
C GLN A 46 1.44 0.89 6.02
N LYS A 47 1.40 -0.38 5.63
CA LYS A 47 2.29 -1.41 6.17
C LYS A 47 3.75 -1.18 5.80
N ILE A 48 4.05 -0.77 4.56
CA ILE A 48 5.42 -0.40 4.14
C ILE A 48 5.96 0.72 5.04
N TYR A 49 5.15 1.76 5.28
CA TYR A 49 5.53 2.86 6.16
C TYR A 49 5.81 2.37 7.59
N ALA A 50 4.92 1.54 8.14
CA ALA A 50 5.07 1.00 9.49
C ALA A 50 6.33 0.12 9.63
N VAL A 51 6.60 -0.75 8.65
CA VAL A 51 7.78 -1.63 8.67
C VAL A 51 9.06 -0.81 8.53
N ASN A 52 9.12 0.18 7.63
CA ASN A 52 10.27 1.09 7.54
C ASN A 52 10.52 1.81 8.88
N HIS A 53 9.46 2.34 9.50
CA HIS A 53 9.59 3.00 10.81
C HIS A 53 10.13 2.06 11.89
N ASN A 54 9.71 0.79 11.89
CA ASN A 54 10.21 -0.21 12.82
C ASN A 54 11.69 -0.56 12.56
N ILE A 55 12.12 -0.61 11.29
CA ILE A 55 13.52 -0.78 10.92
C ILE A 55 14.33 0.41 11.46
N ASP A 56 13.92 1.64 11.19
CA ASP A 56 14.61 2.85 11.66
C ASP A 56 14.72 2.87 13.19
N LYS A 57 13.67 2.42 13.88
CA LYS A 57 13.68 2.31 15.34
C LYS A 57 14.70 1.28 15.82
N LEU A 58 14.70 0.09 15.22
CA LEU A 58 15.65 -0.98 15.57
C LEU A 58 17.09 -0.58 15.27
N ASP A 59 17.34 0.07 14.13
CA ASP A 59 18.67 0.56 13.74
C ASP A 59 19.20 1.62 14.71
N ASN A 60 18.34 2.54 15.15
CA ASN A 60 18.67 3.50 16.20
C ASN A 60 18.96 2.81 17.55
N GLU A 61 18.18 1.79 17.92
CA GLU A 61 18.42 1.02 19.14
C GLU A 61 19.75 0.25 19.07
N ILE A 62 20.06 -0.37 17.93
CA ILE A 62 21.34 -1.06 17.68
C ILE A 62 22.50 -0.07 17.80
N SER A 63 22.41 1.08 17.13
CA SER A 63 23.46 2.10 17.16
C SER A 63 23.74 2.59 18.58
N LYS A 64 22.70 2.85 19.36
CA LYS A 64 22.85 3.25 20.77
C LYS A 64 23.46 2.13 21.62
N LEU A 65 23.07 0.87 21.40
CA LEU A 65 23.64 -0.30 22.10
C LEU A 65 25.13 -0.47 21.81
N ILE A 66 25.55 -0.31 20.55
CA ILE A 66 26.96 -0.36 20.14
C ILE A 66 27.76 0.75 20.85
N VAL A 67 27.26 1.98 20.82
CA VAL A 67 27.92 3.12 21.50
C VAL A 67 28.02 2.90 23.01
N ALA A 68 26.95 2.38 23.65
CA ALA A 68 26.97 2.08 25.08
C ALA A 68 28.02 1.00 25.42
N LYS A 69 28.17 -0.02 24.57
CA LYS A 69 29.22 -1.04 24.73
C LYS A 69 30.62 -0.42 24.61
N GLU A 70 30.86 0.40 23.58
CA GLU A 70 32.16 1.06 23.35
C GLU A 70 32.56 1.99 24.50
N ARG A 71 31.58 2.65 25.13
CA ARG A 71 31.80 3.59 26.24
C ARG A 71 31.73 2.95 27.62
N GLY A 72 31.26 1.70 27.72
CA GLY A 72 30.98 1.05 29.00
C GLY A 72 29.81 1.69 29.77
N GLU A 73 28.87 2.33 29.08
CA GLU A 73 27.79 3.13 29.66
C GLU A 73 26.44 2.40 29.65
N LEU A 74 26.26 1.42 30.55
CA LEU A 74 25.00 0.68 30.73
C LEU A 74 23.81 1.55 31.19
N LYS A 75 24.08 2.73 31.78
CA LYS A 75 23.03 3.61 32.35
C LYS A 75 21.99 4.07 31.32
N LEU A 76 22.32 4.01 30.04
CA LEU A 76 21.41 4.36 28.94
C LEU A 76 20.41 3.22 28.61
N PHE A 77 20.61 2.02 29.16
CA PHE A 77 19.83 0.82 28.88
C PHE A 77 19.52 0.03 30.16
N PRO A 78 18.53 0.47 30.95
CA PRO A 78 18.20 -0.15 32.23
C PRO A 78 17.66 -1.58 32.11
N SER A 79 17.30 -2.02 30.91
CA SER A 79 16.83 -3.39 30.62
C SER A 79 17.93 -4.36 30.22
N VAL A 80 19.19 -3.91 30.19
CA VAL A 80 20.36 -4.73 29.86
C VAL A 80 21.12 -4.99 31.15
N GLU A 81 21.27 -6.27 31.52
CA GLU A 81 21.88 -6.67 32.78
C GLU A 81 23.42 -6.50 32.74
N SER A 82 24.05 -6.86 31.62
CA SER A 82 25.50 -6.77 31.43
C SER A 82 25.91 -6.22 30.07
N ILE A 83 27.08 -5.57 29.99
CA ILE A 83 27.67 -5.09 28.71
C ILE A 83 27.93 -6.26 27.76
N GLU A 84 28.24 -7.42 28.33
CA GLU A 84 28.51 -8.68 27.65
C GLU A 84 27.28 -9.23 26.93
N ASP A 85 26.07 -8.84 27.32
CA ASP A 85 24.81 -9.27 26.69
C ASP A 85 24.48 -8.44 25.44
N ILE A 86 25.06 -7.25 25.31
CA ILE A 86 24.80 -6.33 24.19
C ILE A 86 24.99 -6.98 22.82
N PRO A 87 26.04 -7.78 22.54
CA PRO A 87 26.22 -8.47 21.26
C PRO A 87 25.04 -9.36 20.90
N GLU A 88 24.54 -10.15 21.85
CA GLU A 88 23.41 -11.06 21.61
C GLU A 88 22.11 -10.27 21.34
N ILE A 89 21.89 -9.19 22.10
CA ILE A 89 20.74 -8.31 21.90
C ILE A 89 20.78 -7.62 20.53
N VAL A 90 21.96 -7.14 20.11
CA VAL A 90 22.17 -6.56 18.79
C VAL A 90 21.87 -7.58 17.70
N GLU A 91 22.34 -8.82 17.86
CA GLU A 91 22.11 -9.86 16.86
C GLU A 91 20.62 -10.21 16.72
N LYS A 92 19.91 -10.41 17.83
CA LYS A 92 18.44 -10.61 17.82
C LYS A 92 17.69 -9.45 17.18
N LYS A 93 18.17 -8.21 17.32
CA LYS A 93 17.57 -7.04 16.66
C LYS A 93 17.86 -7.03 15.17
N LYS A 94 19.07 -7.42 14.74
CA LYS A 94 19.42 -7.55 13.32
C LYS A 94 18.57 -8.62 12.63
N GLU A 95 18.38 -9.78 13.25
CA GLU A 95 17.49 -10.84 12.73
C GLU A 95 16.07 -10.29 12.49
N LYS A 96 15.55 -9.48 13.41
CA LYS A 96 14.25 -8.80 13.23
C LYS A 96 14.25 -7.78 12.08
N VAL A 97 15.35 -7.03 11.91
CA VAL A 97 15.50 -6.12 10.77
C VAL A 97 15.50 -6.91 9.45
N GLU A 98 16.18 -8.04 9.38
CA GLU A 98 16.19 -8.91 8.21
C GLU A 98 14.80 -9.45 7.88
N GLN A 99 14.04 -9.87 8.90
CA GLN A 99 12.64 -10.28 8.73
C GLN A 99 11.79 -9.13 8.16
N TYR A 100 11.93 -7.92 8.70
CA TYR A 100 11.23 -6.74 8.19
C TYR A 100 11.64 -6.35 6.76
N ILE A 101 12.91 -6.53 6.39
CA ILE A 101 13.37 -6.33 5.01
C ILE A 101 12.72 -7.34 4.06
N SER A 102 12.57 -8.60 4.49
CA SER A 102 11.83 -9.62 3.74
C SER A 102 10.37 -9.21 3.55
N ASP A 103 9.69 -8.79 4.62
CA ASP A 103 8.30 -8.33 4.55
C ASP A 103 8.13 -7.14 3.60
N LEU A 104 9.07 -6.18 3.62
CA LEU A 104 9.07 -5.05 2.70
C LEU A 104 9.20 -5.46 1.23
N ARG A 105 10.00 -6.49 0.94
CA ARG A 105 10.17 -7.02 -0.41
C ARG A 105 8.85 -7.59 -0.93
N ASP A 106 8.18 -8.40 -0.11
CA ASP A 106 6.88 -8.99 -0.42
C ASP A 106 5.80 -7.91 -0.61
N LEU A 107 5.73 -6.92 0.28
CA LEU A 107 4.78 -5.80 0.18
C LEU A 107 4.99 -4.99 -1.11
N LYS A 108 6.24 -4.71 -1.49
CA LYS A 108 6.55 -4.03 -2.76
C LYS A 108 6.13 -4.86 -3.96
N GLN A 109 6.39 -6.17 -3.94
CA GLN A 109 5.97 -7.07 -5.02
C GLN A 109 4.45 -7.12 -5.16
N PHE A 110 3.71 -7.18 -4.03
CA PHE A 110 2.24 -7.13 -4.05
C PHE A 110 1.72 -5.82 -4.66
N LYS A 111 2.33 -4.69 -4.30
CA LYS A 111 1.99 -3.38 -4.87
C LYS A 111 2.21 -3.36 -6.38
N GLU A 112 3.37 -3.79 -6.85
CA GLU A 112 3.70 -3.83 -8.28
C GLU A 112 2.74 -4.73 -9.06
N ASN A 113 2.40 -5.91 -8.53
CA ASN A 113 1.44 -6.83 -9.14
C ASN A 113 0.04 -6.20 -9.29
N ILE A 114 -0.47 -5.55 -8.25
CA ILE A 114 -1.77 -4.86 -8.32
C ILE A 114 -1.72 -3.69 -9.32
N GLU A 115 -0.69 -2.85 -9.24
CA GLU A 115 -0.56 -1.68 -10.12
C GLU A 115 -0.40 -2.06 -11.60
N SER A 116 0.31 -3.16 -11.90
CA SER A 116 0.46 -3.67 -13.26
C SER A 116 -0.87 -4.16 -13.85
N GLN A 117 -1.67 -4.91 -13.08
CA GLN A 117 -2.99 -5.38 -13.52
C GLN A 117 -3.99 -4.24 -13.66
N LEU A 118 -3.96 -3.24 -12.77
CA LEU A 118 -4.82 -2.05 -12.90
C LEU A 118 -4.52 -1.23 -14.17
N LYS A 119 -3.30 -1.28 -14.70
CA LYS A 119 -2.91 -0.55 -15.92
C LYS A 119 -3.35 -1.23 -17.22
N ALA A 120 -3.60 -2.54 -17.23
CA ALA A 120 -3.81 -3.32 -18.45
C ALA A 120 -5.25 -3.25 -19.03
N ARG A 121 -6.23 -2.78 -18.24
CA ARG A 121 -7.59 -2.35 -18.65
C ARG A 121 -8.41 -3.36 -19.49
N LYS A 122 -8.30 -4.68 -19.28
CA LYS A 122 -9.21 -5.67 -19.90
C LYS A 122 -10.17 -6.30 -18.88
N GLU A 123 -11.38 -6.65 -19.32
CA GLU A 123 -12.40 -7.29 -18.45
C GLU A 123 -11.97 -8.66 -17.91
N THR A 124 -11.23 -9.46 -18.68
CA THR A 124 -10.67 -10.75 -18.23
C THR A 124 -9.65 -10.59 -17.10
N GLU A 125 -8.97 -9.45 -17.03
CA GLU A 125 -7.96 -9.17 -16.00
C GLU A 125 -8.60 -8.77 -14.66
N LEU A 126 -9.89 -8.41 -14.64
CA LEU A 126 -10.59 -8.08 -13.39
C LEU A 126 -10.81 -9.32 -12.51
N LEU A 127 -11.06 -10.48 -13.12
CA LEU A 127 -11.26 -11.74 -12.39
C LEU A 127 -9.92 -12.24 -11.81
N GLU A 128 -8.84 -12.10 -12.57
CA GLU A 128 -7.47 -12.40 -12.12
C GLU A 128 -7.04 -11.45 -11.00
N LEU A 129 -7.41 -10.17 -11.11
CA LEU A 129 -7.18 -9.16 -10.08
C LEU A 129 -7.94 -9.51 -8.81
N GLU A 130 -9.20 -9.91 -8.89
CA GLU A 130 -9.97 -10.31 -7.71
C GLU A 130 -9.31 -11.49 -6.97
N GLN A 131 -8.88 -12.53 -7.69
CA GLN A 131 -8.14 -13.66 -7.10
C GLN A 131 -6.79 -13.24 -6.49
N LEU A 132 -6.09 -12.31 -7.14
CA LEU A 132 -4.85 -11.76 -6.62
C LEU A 132 -5.09 -10.98 -5.33
N LEU A 133 -6.13 -10.14 -5.29
CA LEU A 133 -6.49 -9.35 -4.12
C LEU A 133 -6.87 -10.23 -2.92
N ASP A 134 -7.56 -11.35 -3.13
CA ASP A 134 -7.87 -12.32 -2.07
C ASP A 134 -6.58 -12.94 -1.49
N LYS A 135 -5.68 -13.43 -2.36
CA LYS A 135 -4.40 -14.01 -1.94
C LYS A 135 -3.55 -12.99 -1.17
N ILE A 136 -3.46 -11.76 -1.67
CA ILE A 136 -2.72 -10.69 -1.02
C ILE A 136 -3.37 -10.35 0.32
N SER A 137 -4.70 -10.22 0.39
CA SER A 137 -5.40 -9.93 1.64
C SER A 137 -5.16 -11.00 2.71
N GLU A 138 -5.10 -12.28 2.35
CA GLU A 138 -4.77 -13.36 3.29
C GLU A 138 -3.33 -13.29 3.76
N LYS A 139 -2.36 -13.09 2.85
CA LYS A 139 -0.95 -12.88 3.23
C LYS A 139 -0.77 -11.66 4.13
N LEU A 140 -1.47 -10.56 3.85
CA LEU A 140 -1.42 -9.36 4.67
C LEU A 140 -1.96 -9.59 6.09
N LYS A 141 -2.86 -10.54 6.32
CA LYS A 141 -3.32 -10.92 7.67
C LYS A 141 -2.28 -11.73 8.44
N GLN A 142 -1.45 -12.49 7.73
CA GLN A 142 -0.40 -13.34 8.30
C GLN A 142 0.91 -12.58 8.54
N MET A 143 1.11 -11.45 7.86
CA MET A 143 2.24 -10.57 8.10
C MET A 143 2.01 -9.78 9.39
N PHE A 144 3.02 -9.84 10.28
CA PHE A 144 3.10 -9.48 11.70
C PHE A 144 3.01 -10.69 12.63
#